data_AF-A0A1F3T0S5-F1
#
_entry.id   AF-A0A1F3T0S5-F1
#
_cell.length_a   1.000
_cell.length_b   1.000
_cell.length_c   1.000
_cell.angle_alpha   90.00
_cell.angle_beta   90.00
_cell.angle_gamma   90.00
#
_symmetry.space_group_name_H-M   'P 1'
#
loop_
_entity.id
_entity.type
_entity.pdbx_description
1 polymer ?
#
loop_
_entity_poly.entity_id
_entity_poly.type
_entity_poly.pdbx_seq_one_letter_code
_entity_poly.pdbx_strand_id
1 'polypeptide(L)'
;MSTPEKAPEKANRTDAVPRIFALVSGAWLAIAGILCWQLSPEGRSAAAILWFVGLWLLSVLDIAALGKTLTAVLGLAGGEIQEPEKRAGAAIRAFYWGFVKLACLGFFALALTKAEAAPGIGLLLGLGTLVIVPLAGGVVWSQRILRNA
;
A
#
# COMPACT_ATOMS: atom_id res chain seq x y z
N MET A 1 32.40 33.67 -17.86
CA MET A 1 32.28 32.73 -16.72
C MET A 1 30.81 32.37 -16.60
N SER A 2 30.37 31.34 -17.33
CA SER A 2 28.97 30.90 -17.38
C SER A 2 28.67 30.06 -16.14
N THR A 3 27.77 30.54 -15.28
CA THR A 3 27.22 29.76 -14.18
C THR A 3 26.46 28.54 -14.74
N PRO A 4 26.71 27.33 -14.21
CA PRO A 4 25.96 26.15 -14.63
C PRO A 4 24.51 26.29 -14.14
N GLU A 5 23.59 26.28 -15.09
CA GLU A 5 22.15 26.20 -14.89
C GLU A 5 21.84 24.91 -14.11
N LYS A 6 21.45 25.04 -12.84
CA LYS A 6 20.99 23.90 -12.03
C LYS A 6 19.72 23.35 -12.67
N ALA A 7 19.83 22.18 -13.30
CA ALA A 7 18.69 21.41 -13.78
C ALA A 7 17.67 21.21 -12.63
N PRO A 8 16.43 21.71 -12.74
CA PRO A 8 15.47 21.61 -11.63
C PRO A 8 14.77 20.25 -11.59
N GLU A 9 14.75 19.67 -10.38
CA GLU A 9 13.54 19.16 -9.72
C GLU A 9 12.79 17.92 -10.28
N LYS A 10 13.38 17.05 -11.10
CA LYS A 10 12.73 15.74 -11.40
C LYS A 10 12.85 14.70 -10.28
N ALA A 11 13.91 14.78 -9.46
CA ALA A 11 14.18 13.80 -8.40
C ALA A 11 13.17 13.82 -7.23
N ASN A 12 12.40 14.90 -7.06
CA ASN A 12 11.51 15.07 -5.88
C ASN A 12 10.10 14.46 -6.08
N ARG A 13 9.70 14.10 -7.32
CA ARG A 13 8.35 13.60 -7.63
C ARG A 13 8.18 12.10 -7.40
N THR A 14 9.17 11.28 -7.75
CA THR A 14 9.10 9.81 -7.63
C THR A 14 9.16 9.33 -6.18
N ASP A 15 9.86 10.05 -5.31
CA ASP A 15 9.98 9.72 -3.88
C ASP A 15 8.73 10.09 -3.07
N ALA A 16 7.84 10.91 -3.64
CA ALA A 16 6.66 11.40 -2.95
C ALA A 16 5.63 10.30 -2.67
N VAL A 17 5.42 9.39 -3.63
CA VAL A 17 4.34 8.38 -3.55
C VAL A 17 4.59 7.36 -2.44
N PRO A 18 5.79 6.73 -2.33
CA PRO A 18 6.06 5.80 -1.23
C PRO A 18 6.00 6.47 0.15
N ARG A 19 6.44 7.73 0.25
CA ARG A 19 6.39 8.50 1.50
C ARG A 19 4.96 8.82 1.92
N ILE A 20 4.11 9.27 0.98
CA ILE A 20 2.68 9.53 1.25
C ILE A 20 1.98 8.23 1.65
N PHE A 21 2.23 7.14 0.94
CA PHE A 21 1.68 5.83 1.27
C PHE A 21 2.08 5.40 2.69
N ALA A 22 3.36 5.46 3.04
CA ALA A 22 3.85 5.10 4.36
C ALA A 22 3.25 5.99 5.46
N LEU A 23 3.13 7.29 5.21
CA LEU A 23 2.54 8.26 6.15
C LEU A 23 1.07 7.96 6.39
N VAL A 24 0.28 7.81 5.32
CA VAL A 24 -1.17 7.53 5.42
C VAL A 24 -1.41 6.16 6.07
N SER A 25 -0.62 5.15 5.69
CA SER A 25 -0.71 3.82 6.28
C SER A 25 -0.37 3.83 7.78
N GLY A 26 0.66 4.58 8.18
CA GLY A 26 1.05 4.73 9.59
C GLY A 26 0.03 5.54 10.39
N ALA A 27 -0.52 6.60 9.82
CA ALA A 27 -1.59 7.38 10.45
C ALA A 27 -2.86 6.52 10.64
N TRP A 28 -3.22 5.72 9.63
CA TRP A 28 -4.33 4.77 9.75
C TRP A 28 -4.06 3.72 10.82
N LEU A 29 -2.84 3.16 10.89
CA LEU A 29 -2.45 2.22 11.93
C LEU A 29 -2.68 2.80 13.34
N ALA A 30 -2.27 4.05 13.56
CA ALA A 30 -2.45 4.72 14.85
C ALA A 30 -3.93 4.95 15.18
N ILE A 31 -4.70 5.53 14.25
CA ILE A 31 -6.12 5.83 14.45
C ILE A 31 -6.92 4.54 14.68
N ALA A 32 -6.77 3.57 13.78
CA ALA A 32 -7.47 2.29 13.88
C ALA A 32 -6.98 1.47 15.07
N GLY A 33 -5.71 1.56 15.47
CA GLY A 33 -5.20 0.95 16.69
C GLY A 33 -5.88 1.49 17.95
N ILE A 34 -6.05 2.81 18.05
CA ILE A 34 -6.78 3.46 19.15
C ILE A 34 -8.25 3.03 19.16
N LEU A 35 -8.91 3.05 18.00
CA LEU A 35 -10.31 2.62 17.87
C LEU A 35 -10.46 1.14 18.22
N CYS A 36 -9.55 0.29 17.76
CA CYS A 36 -9.55 -1.13 18.08
C CYS A 36 -9.39 -1.34 19.59
N TRP A 37 -8.53 -0.58 20.26
CA TRP A 37 -8.37 -0.65 21.71
C TRP A 37 -9.65 -0.24 22.46
N GLN A 38 -10.24 0.91 22.09
CA GLN A 38 -11.40 1.47 22.78
C GLN A 38 -12.71 0.71 22.54
N LEU A 39 -12.88 0.14 21.35
CA LEU A 39 -14.10 -0.54 20.93
C LEU A 39 -14.03 -2.06 21.13
N SER A 40 -12.91 -2.59 21.61
CA SER A 40 -12.79 -4.01 21.92
C SER A 40 -13.50 -4.35 23.23
N PRO A 41 -14.30 -5.43 23.28
CA PRO A 41 -14.87 -5.94 24.53
C PRO A 41 -13.77 -6.29 25.54
N GLU A 42 -14.04 -6.04 26.83
CA GLU A 42 -13.14 -6.41 27.93
C GLU A 42 -12.74 -7.89 27.83
N GLY A 43 -11.43 -8.17 27.89
CA GLY A 43 -10.88 -9.52 27.77
C GLY A 43 -10.62 -10.02 26.35
N ARG A 44 -10.98 -9.28 25.29
CA ARG A 44 -10.68 -9.64 23.87
C ARG A 44 -9.76 -8.66 23.14
N SER A 45 -9.28 -7.62 23.80
CA SER A 45 -8.48 -6.55 23.19
C SER A 45 -7.19 -7.06 22.53
N ALA A 46 -6.48 -8.00 23.16
CA ALA A 46 -5.25 -8.56 22.59
C ALA A 46 -5.50 -9.32 21.27
N ALA A 47 -6.57 -10.14 21.22
CA ALA A 47 -6.95 -10.84 20.00
C ALA A 47 -7.39 -9.86 18.91
N ALA A 48 -8.14 -8.81 19.26
CA ALA A 48 -8.63 -7.83 18.29
C ALA A 48 -7.47 -7.06 17.67
N ILE A 49 -6.48 -6.66 18.48
CA ILE A 49 -5.26 -5.99 18.02
C ILE A 49 -4.43 -6.92 17.13
N LEU A 50 -4.29 -8.20 17.50
CA LEU A 50 -3.53 -9.15 16.69
C LEU A 50 -4.16 -9.33 15.30
N TRP A 51 -5.48 -9.51 15.25
CA TRP A 51 -6.22 -9.60 13.98
C TRP A 51 -6.12 -8.31 13.17
N PHE A 52 -6.26 -7.15 13.82
CA PHE A 52 -6.10 -5.85 13.20
C PHE A 52 -4.70 -5.67 12.60
N VAL A 53 -3.64 -5.85 13.37
CA VAL A 53 -2.25 -5.66 12.93
C VAL A 53 -1.90 -6.66 11.83
N GLY A 54 -2.34 -7.92 11.96
CA GLY A 54 -2.12 -8.95 10.93
C GLY A 54 -2.78 -8.59 9.60
N LEU A 55 -4.06 -8.20 9.63
CA LEU A 55 -4.79 -7.79 8.43
C LEU A 55 -4.31 -6.46 7.87
N TRP A 56 -3.89 -5.52 8.73
CA TRP A 56 -3.26 -4.27 8.30
C TRP A 56 -1.95 -4.55 7.57
N LEU A 57 -1.04 -5.33 8.13
CA LEU A 57 0.22 -5.70 7.49
C LEU A 57 -0.03 -6.37 6.14
N LEU A 58 -0.96 -7.34 6.11
CA LEU A 58 -1.35 -8.03 4.89
C LEU A 58 -1.90 -7.06 3.85
N SER A 59 -2.76 -6.12 4.25
CA SER A 59 -3.33 -5.09 3.36
C SER A 59 -2.27 -4.15 2.81
N VAL A 60 -1.32 -3.72 3.64
CA VAL A 60 -0.23 -2.83 3.21
C VAL A 60 0.66 -3.53 2.19
N LEU A 61 1.00 -4.80 2.44
CA LEU A 61 1.78 -5.61 1.50
C LEU A 61 1.01 -5.84 0.20
N ASP A 62 -0.29 -6.11 0.29
CA ASP A 62 -1.18 -6.32 -0.85
C ASP A 62 -1.25 -5.09 -1.76
N ILE A 63 -1.47 -3.90 -1.17
CA ILE A 63 -1.50 -2.63 -1.91
C ILE A 63 -0.12 -2.33 -2.52
N ALA A 64 0.96 -2.54 -1.77
CA ALA A 64 2.32 -2.33 -2.27
C ALA A 64 2.64 -3.26 -3.46
N ALA A 65 2.27 -4.54 -3.35
CA ALA A 65 2.43 -5.52 -4.41
C ALA A 65 1.62 -5.14 -5.65
N LEU A 66 0.38 -4.68 -5.48
CA LEU A 66 -0.45 -4.17 -6.57
C LEU A 66 0.22 -2.97 -7.28
N GLY A 67 0.67 -1.97 -6.52
CA GLY A 67 1.34 -0.79 -7.08
C GLY A 67 2.62 -1.12 -7.85
N LYS A 68 3.45 -2.04 -7.31
CA LYS A 68 4.67 -2.52 -7.98
C LYS A 68 4.36 -3.32 -9.24
N THR A 69 3.35 -4.17 -9.20
CA THR A 69 2.90 -4.96 -10.36
C THR A 69 2.40 -4.05 -11.46
N LEU A 70 1.51 -3.11 -11.14
CA LEU A 70 0.95 -2.17 -12.11
C LEU A 70 2.03 -1.29 -12.74
N THR A 71 2.99 -0.79 -11.96
CA THR A 71 4.11 0.01 -12.49
C THR A 71 4.94 -0.79 -13.49
N ALA A 72 5.24 -2.05 -13.18
CA ALA A 72 6.01 -2.92 -14.06
C ALA A 72 5.22 -3.28 -15.34
N VAL A 73 3.93 -3.59 -15.23
CA VAL A 73 3.05 -3.91 -16.36
C VAL A 73 2.84 -2.70 -17.27
N LEU A 74 2.57 -1.52 -16.71
CA LEU A 74 2.39 -0.29 -17.47
C LEU A 74 3.69 0.13 -18.17
N GLY A 75 4.86 -0.02 -17.54
CA GLY A 75 6.15 0.25 -18.18
C GLY A 75 6.44 -0.70 -19.36
N LEU A 76 5.97 -1.95 -19.28
CA LEU A 76 6.05 -2.91 -20.39
C LEU A 76 5.06 -2.58 -21.51
N ALA A 77 3.81 -2.30 -21.17
CA ALA A 77 2.73 -2.04 -22.12
C ALA A 77 2.87 -0.69 -22.83
N GLY A 78 3.34 0.34 -22.11
CA GLY A 78 3.52 1.69 -22.62
C GLY A 78 4.73 1.87 -23.54
N GLY A 79 5.53 0.83 -23.77
CA GLY A 79 6.70 0.89 -24.65
C GLY A 79 7.84 1.78 -24.15
N GLU A 80 7.75 2.32 -22.92
CA GLU A 80 8.80 3.15 -22.30
C GLU A 80 10.12 2.38 -22.15
N ILE A 81 10.03 1.06 -21.95
CA ILE A 81 11.19 0.18 -21.87
C ILE A 81 11.47 -0.40 -23.26
N GLN A 82 12.38 0.23 -24.00
CA GLN A 82 12.77 -0.23 -25.34
C GLN A 82 13.91 -1.25 -25.33
N GLU A 83 14.78 -1.20 -24.32
CA GLU A 83 15.90 -2.15 -24.22
C GLU A 83 15.42 -3.55 -23.80
N PRO A 84 15.84 -4.61 -24.52
CA PRO A 84 15.37 -5.98 -24.28
C PRO A 84 15.75 -6.51 -22.89
N GLU A 85 16.95 -6.18 -22.39
CA GLU A 85 17.40 -6.59 -21.06
C GLU A 85 16.55 -5.96 -19.94
N LYS A 86 16.20 -4.68 -20.10
CA LYS A 86 15.33 -3.96 -19.15
C LYS A 86 13.89 -4.48 -19.21
N ARG A 87 13.41 -4.91 -20.38
CA ARG A 87 12.09 -5.55 -20.54
C ARG A 87 12.01 -6.87 -19.78
N ALA A 88 13.02 -7.74 -19.92
CA ALA A 88 13.06 -8.99 -19.17
C ALA A 88 13.07 -8.74 -17.65
N GLY A 89 13.87 -7.78 -17.19
CA GLY A 89 13.89 -7.38 -15.77
C GLY A 89 12.54 -6.84 -15.28
N ALA A 90 11.84 -6.04 -16.08
CA ALA A 90 10.50 -5.54 -15.74
C ALA A 90 9.45 -6.67 -15.70
N ALA A 91 9.52 -7.62 -16.63
CA ALA A 91 8.62 -8.79 -16.66
C ALA A 91 8.80 -9.68 -15.43
N ILE A 92 10.05 -9.97 -15.04
CA ILE A 92 10.36 -10.74 -13.83
C ILE A 92 9.82 -10.02 -12.58
N ARG A 93 9.99 -8.70 -12.49
CA ARG A 93 9.43 -7.92 -11.38
C ARG A 93 7.91 -7.95 -11.35
N ALA A 94 7.26 -7.81 -12.49
CA ALA A 94 5.80 -7.89 -12.60
C ALA A 94 5.30 -9.26 -12.12
N PHE A 95 5.97 -10.35 -12.55
CA PHE A 95 5.60 -11.70 -12.14
C PHE A 95 5.81 -11.93 -10.65
N TYR A 96 6.96 -11.52 -10.10
CA TYR A 96 7.28 -11.64 -8.67
C TYR A 96 6.25 -10.90 -7.80
N TRP A 97 5.99 -9.63 -8.09
CA TRP A 97 5.02 -8.84 -7.30
C TRP A 97 3.58 -9.30 -7.54
N GLY A 98 3.26 -9.80 -8.74
CA GLY A 98 1.98 -10.45 -9.03
C GLY A 98 1.77 -11.71 -8.19
N PHE A 99 2.80 -12.54 -8.03
CA PHE A 99 2.75 -13.70 -7.15
C PHE A 99 2.56 -13.31 -5.68
N VAL A 100 3.29 -12.30 -5.19
CA VAL A 100 3.11 -11.76 -3.83
C VAL A 100 1.66 -11.30 -3.62
N LYS A 101 1.06 -10.61 -4.60
CA LYS A 101 -0.34 -10.19 -4.56
C LYS A 101 -1.30 -11.38 -4.50
N LEU A 102 -1.08 -12.42 -5.30
CA LEU A 102 -1.88 -13.65 -5.25
C LEU A 102 -1.76 -14.35 -3.89
N ALA A 103 -0.56 -14.40 -3.31
CA ALA A 103 -0.35 -14.93 -1.97
C ALA A 103 -1.13 -14.12 -0.92
N CYS A 104 -1.13 -12.78 -1.02
CA CYS A 104 -1.91 -11.92 -0.13
C CYS A 104 -3.40 -12.21 -0.21
N LEU A 105 -3.94 -12.38 -1.42
CA LEU A 105 -5.34 -12.78 -1.63
C LEU A 105 -5.64 -14.16 -1.03
N GLY A 106 -4.72 -15.12 -1.15
CA GLY A 106 -4.81 -16.41 -0.49
C GLY A 106 -4.90 -16.29 1.04
N PHE A 107 -4.06 -15.46 1.65
CA PHE A 107 -4.12 -15.19 3.10
C PHE A 107 -5.40 -14.46 3.50
N PHE A 108 -5.92 -13.53 2.69
CA PHE A 108 -7.23 -12.91 2.96
C PHE A 108 -8.34 -13.94 2.91
N ALA A 109 -8.36 -14.82 1.90
CA ALA A 109 -9.34 -15.90 1.82
C ALA A 109 -9.28 -16.80 3.06
N LEU A 110 -8.09 -17.22 3.48
CA LEU A 110 -7.90 -18.01 4.70
C LEU A 110 -8.38 -17.26 5.96
N ALA A 111 -8.03 -15.98 6.10
CA ALA A 111 -8.47 -15.14 7.21
C ALA A 111 -10.00 -15.02 7.25
N LEU A 112 -10.66 -14.85 6.10
CA LEU A 112 -12.11 -14.77 5.99
C LEU A 112 -12.80 -16.10 6.33
N THR A 113 -12.23 -17.25 5.96
CA THR A 113 -12.77 -18.57 6.38
C THR A 113 -12.70 -18.80 7.89
N LYS A 114 -11.87 -18.02 8.61
CA LYS A 114 -11.73 -18.08 10.06
C LYS A 114 -12.35 -16.85 10.77
N ALA A 115 -13.10 -16.02 10.04
CA ALA A 115 -13.64 -14.77 10.53
C ALA A 115 -14.61 -14.93 11.71
N GLU A 116 -15.31 -16.07 11.81
CA GLU A 116 -16.23 -16.36 12.93
C GLU A 116 -15.52 -16.36 14.30
N ALA A 117 -14.24 -16.71 14.33
CA ALA A 117 -13.42 -16.68 15.53
C ALA A 117 -12.72 -15.32 15.77
N ALA A 118 -12.82 -14.39 14.81
CA ALA A 118 -12.13 -13.11 14.85
C ALA A 118 -12.96 -12.05 15.58
N PRO A 119 -12.34 -11.20 16.42
CA PRO A 119 -13.02 -10.02 16.96
C PRO A 119 -13.42 -9.09 15.82
N GLY A 120 -14.73 -8.88 15.65
CA GLY A 120 -15.28 -8.17 14.49
C GLY A 120 -14.67 -6.78 14.27
N ILE A 121 -14.34 -6.05 15.34
CA ILE A 121 -13.70 -4.73 15.22
C ILE A 121 -12.30 -4.80 14.63
N GLY A 122 -11.48 -5.77 15.03
CA GLY A 122 -10.13 -5.94 14.51
C GLY A 122 -10.14 -6.35 13.04
N LEU A 123 -11.11 -7.19 12.67
CA LEU A 123 -11.33 -7.59 11.28
C LEU A 123 -11.78 -6.42 10.40
N LEU A 124 -12.77 -5.65 10.85
CA LEU A 124 -13.30 -4.48 10.13
C LEU A 124 -12.23 -3.42 9.91
N LEU A 125 -11.50 -3.04 10.96
CA LEU A 125 -10.45 -2.01 10.88
C LEU A 125 -9.25 -2.50 10.06
N GLY A 126 -8.91 -3.79 10.18
CA GLY A 126 -7.86 -4.44 9.40
C GLY A 126 -8.18 -4.40 7.90
N LEU A 127 -9.35 -4.90 7.50
CA LEU A 127 -9.81 -4.88 6.11
C LEU A 127 -10.05 -3.44 5.58
N GLY A 128 -10.48 -2.52 6.45
CA GLY A 128 -10.66 -1.11 6.11
C GLY A 128 -9.38 -0.47 5.53
N THR A 129 -8.21 -1.01 5.89
CA THR A 129 -6.90 -0.60 5.34
C THR A 129 -6.86 -0.70 3.80
N LEU A 130 -7.49 -1.73 3.20
CA LEU A 130 -7.55 -1.92 1.74
C LEU A 130 -8.27 -0.78 1.01
N VAL A 131 -9.12 -0.04 1.70
CA VAL A 131 -9.94 1.04 1.12
C VAL A 131 -9.42 2.40 1.54
N ILE A 132 -9.20 2.59 2.84
CA ILE A 132 -8.88 3.91 3.41
C ILE A 132 -7.49 4.37 3.01
N VAL A 133 -6.49 3.48 3.02
CA VAL A 133 -5.11 3.86 2.69
C VAL A 133 -4.98 4.29 1.22
N PRO A 134 -5.50 3.55 0.22
CA PRO A 134 -5.48 4.01 -1.17
C PRO A 134 -6.26 5.31 -1.39
N LEU A 135 -7.45 5.46 -0.79
CA LEU A 135 -8.27 6.65 -0.95
C LEU A 135 -7.59 7.90 -0.35
N ALA A 136 -7.19 7.83 0.92
CA ALA A 136 -6.52 8.95 1.57
C ALA A 136 -5.16 9.25 0.94
N GLY A 137 -4.41 8.22 0.53
CA GLY A 137 -3.16 8.39 -0.22
C GLY A 137 -3.37 9.12 -1.55
N GLY A 138 -4.41 8.73 -2.30
CA GLY A 138 -4.78 9.37 -3.57
C GLY A 138 -5.18 10.84 -3.40
N VAL A 139 -5.95 11.16 -2.35
CA VAL A 139 -6.36 12.54 -2.02
C VAL A 139 -5.16 13.41 -1.63
N VAL A 140 -4.29 12.93 -0.74
CA VAL A 140 -3.10 13.68 -0.32
C VAL A 140 -2.17 13.94 -1.51
N TRP A 141 -2.02 12.95 -2.39
CA TRP A 141 -1.22 13.09 -3.59
C TRP A 141 -1.82 14.07 -4.59
N SER A 142 -3.14 14.02 -4.85
CA SER A 142 -3.80 14.93 -5.78
C SER A 142 -3.72 16.38 -5.33
N GLN A 143 -3.94 16.64 -4.03
CA GLN A 143 -3.77 17.98 -3.45
C GLN A 143 -2.35 18.52 -3.62
N ARG A 144 -1.34 17.66 -3.45
CA ARG A 144 0.07 18.06 -3.64
C ARG A 144 0.36 18.45 -5.10
N ILE A 145 -0.23 17.76 -6.06
CA ILE A 145 -0.08 18.10 -7.48
C ILE A 145 -0.77 19.42 -7.78
N LEU A 146 -2.03 19.58 -7.36
CA LEU A 146 -2.81 20.81 -7.60
C LEU A 146 -2.19 22.05 -6.97
N ARG A 147 -1.50 21.91 -5.82
CA ARG A 147 -0.82 23.03 -5.16
C ARG A 147 0.49 23.43 -5.86
N ASN A 148 1.09 22.52 -6.63
CA ASN A 148 2.37 22.71 -7.30
C ASN A 148 2.22 22.87 -8.83
N ALA A 149 0.99 23.00 -9.32
CA ALA A 149 0.65 23.25 -10.73
C ALA A 149 0.29 24.73 -10.91
#